data_AF-A0A815TGJ8-F1
#
_entry.id   AF-A0A815TGJ8-F1
#
_cell.length_a   1.000
_cell.length_b   1.000
_cell.length_c   1.000
_cell.angle_alpha   90.00
_cell.angle_beta   90.00
_cell.angle_gamma   90.00
#
_symmetry.space_group_name_H-M   'P 1'
#
loop_
_entity.id
_entity.type
_entity.pdbx_description
1 polymer ?
#
loop_
_entity_poly.entity_id
_entity_poly.type
_entity_poly.pdbx_seq_one_letter_code
_entity_poly.pdbx_strand_id
1 'polypeptide(L)'
;MMGQGYSQLPLNEGDIESEWILFRKTLIDAAAETCGLKRIGPASGQKKTAWWTEEISKIINKKKTAYRNWLQQQTSENWHNYKQIRDNAKKMVSEAKAKSWENFGHQMESNYHTATKVFWQTIRRLHKGGLKQTRSVKDANGELITREENILKRWKEYFTELYNPSSGHNNNANEKVSGGSNCITMDEVASAIKSLKSGKAAGIDEIRPEMLKTLNDDGIRCLTRICGIV
;
A
#
# COMPACT_ATOMS: atom_id res chain seq x y z
N MET A 1 -16.96 23.63 2.15
CA MET A 1 -18.30 23.53 1.54
C MET A 1 -18.16 22.74 0.24
N MET A 2 -18.36 21.41 0.27
CA MET A 2 -18.36 20.54 -0.92
C MET A 2 -19.80 20.41 -1.44
N GLY A 3 -20.33 21.49 -2.01
CA GLY A 3 -21.78 21.62 -2.22
C GLY A 3 -22.30 21.41 -3.66
N GLN A 4 -21.45 21.17 -4.66
CA GLN A 4 -21.91 21.24 -6.07
C GLN A 4 -21.48 20.07 -6.98
N GLY A 5 -20.75 19.07 -6.50
CA GLY A 5 -20.25 17.98 -7.36
C GLY A 5 -21.23 16.83 -7.62
N TYR A 6 -22.19 16.60 -6.72
CA TYR A 6 -23.01 15.38 -6.74
C TYR A 6 -24.35 15.53 -7.48
N SER A 7 -24.74 16.75 -7.84
CA SER A 7 -25.98 17.07 -8.56
C SER A 7 -26.00 16.58 -10.02
N GLN A 8 -24.85 16.11 -10.53
CA GLN A 8 -24.69 15.58 -11.88
C GLN A 8 -24.69 14.06 -11.96
N LEU A 9 -24.91 13.35 -10.85
CA LEU A 9 -25.02 11.89 -10.87
C LEU A 9 -26.35 11.49 -11.55
N PRO A 10 -26.33 10.76 -12.68
CA PRO A 10 -27.53 10.39 -13.41
C PRO A 10 -28.41 9.50 -12.52
N LEU A 11 -29.67 9.90 -12.39
CA LEU A 11 -30.70 9.17 -11.66
C LEU A 11 -31.32 8.01 -12.49
N ASN A 12 -30.92 7.84 -13.76
CA ASN A 12 -31.54 6.91 -14.71
C ASN A 12 -30.69 5.67 -14.99
N GLU A 13 -31.41 4.53 -15.06
CA GLU A 13 -31.10 3.18 -15.56
C GLU A 13 -29.90 3.06 -16.52
N GLY A 14 -28.69 3.25 -16.01
CA GLY A 14 -27.45 3.01 -16.73
C GLY A 14 -26.87 1.64 -16.39
N ASP A 15 -25.99 1.16 -17.26
CA ASP A 15 -25.06 0.08 -16.92
C ASP A 15 -24.33 0.40 -15.60
N ILE A 16 -24.38 -0.52 -14.64
CA ILE A 16 -23.85 -0.35 -13.27
C ILE A 16 -22.37 0.01 -13.31
N GLU A 17 -21.63 -0.57 -14.25
CA GLU A 17 -20.21 -0.27 -14.42
C GLU A 17 -20.01 1.19 -14.81
N SER A 18 -20.88 1.73 -15.65
CA SER A 18 -20.88 3.15 -16.02
C SER A 18 -21.23 4.07 -14.84
N GLU A 19 -22.21 3.70 -14.01
CA GLU A 19 -22.55 4.44 -12.77
C GLU A 19 -21.37 4.42 -11.78
N TRP A 20 -20.74 3.26 -11.57
CA TRP A 20 -19.57 3.11 -10.71
C TRP A 20 -18.37 3.92 -11.22
N ILE A 21 -18.06 3.85 -12.52
CA ILE A 21 -16.97 4.61 -13.14
C ILE A 21 -17.21 6.10 -12.93
N LEU A 22 -18.43 6.58 -13.11
CA LEU A 22 -18.77 7.98 -12.93
C LEU A 22 -18.65 8.41 -11.46
N PHE A 23 -19.21 7.63 -10.53
CA PHE A 23 -19.10 7.88 -9.10
C PHE A 23 -17.64 7.92 -8.64
N ARG A 24 -16.85 6.93 -9.03
CA ARG A 24 -15.41 6.86 -8.76
C ARG A 24 -14.68 8.09 -9.30
N LYS A 25 -14.91 8.42 -10.57
CA LYS A 25 -14.26 9.55 -11.24
C LYS A 25 -14.59 10.87 -10.55
N THR A 26 -15.88 11.14 -10.32
CA THR A 26 -16.33 12.37 -9.65
C THR A 26 -15.76 12.50 -8.24
N LEU A 27 -15.68 11.42 -7.48
CA LEU A 27 -15.08 11.42 -6.15
C LEU A 27 -13.58 11.74 -6.19
N ILE A 28 -12.84 11.12 -7.12
CA ILE A 28 -11.40 11.35 -7.29
C ILE A 28 -11.13 12.77 -7.78
N ASP A 29 -11.89 13.26 -8.75
CA ASP A 29 -11.74 14.60 -9.32
C ASP A 29 -12.04 15.67 -8.26
N ALA A 30 -13.13 15.52 -7.50
CA ALA A 30 -13.47 16.43 -6.40
C ALA A 30 -12.40 16.44 -5.30
N ALA A 31 -11.84 15.27 -4.96
CA ALA A 31 -10.74 15.17 -4.01
C ALA A 31 -9.45 15.81 -4.54
N ALA A 32 -9.15 15.65 -5.84
CA ALA A 32 -8.01 16.27 -6.49
C ALA A 32 -8.13 17.80 -6.54
N GLU A 33 -9.33 18.32 -6.82
CA GLU A 33 -9.63 19.76 -6.83
C GLU A 33 -9.53 20.36 -5.42
N THR A 34 -10.10 19.69 -4.41
CA THR A 34 -10.18 20.22 -3.04
C THR A 34 -8.86 20.08 -2.29
N CYS A 35 -8.19 18.92 -2.40
CA CYS A 35 -7.01 18.60 -1.61
C CYS A 35 -5.70 18.74 -2.40
N GLY A 36 -5.76 18.86 -3.72
CA GLY A 36 -4.59 18.85 -4.60
C GLY A 36 -3.98 17.46 -4.79
N LEU A 37 -3.18 17.31 -5.84
CA LEU A 37 -2.44 16.08 -6.11
C LEU A 37 -0.97 16.21 -5.68
N LYS A 38 -0.54 15.32 -4.79
CA LYS A 38 0.87 15.17 -4.43
C LYS A 38 1.46 13.97 -5.16
N ARG A 39 2.47 14.21 -6.01
CA ARG A 39 3.27 13.13 -6.59
C ARG A 39 4.01 12.37 -5.48
N ILE A 40 3.61 11.13 -5.25
CA ILE A 40 4.32 10.21 -4.37
C ILE A 40 5.32 9.46 -5.23
N GLY A 41 6.60 9.79 -5.08
CA GLY A 41 7.68 9.16 -5.81
C GLY A 41 8.83 10.12 -6.06
N PRO A 42 9.91 9.61 -6.65
CA PRO A 42 11.05 10.44 -6.98
C PRO A 42 10.61 11.59 -7.88
N ALA A 43 11.01 12.83 -7.53
CA ALA A 43 10.87 13.97 -8.45
C ALA A 43 11.50 13.60 -9.81
N SER A 44 11.00 14.17 -10.91
CA SER A 44 11.68 14.05 -12.21
C SER A 44 13.13 14.52 -12.04
N GLY A 45 14.09 13.59 -12.14
CA GLY A 45 15.51 13.85 -11.91
C GLY A 45 16.12 13.20 -10.65
N GLN A 46 15.32 12.58 -9.77
CA GLN A 46 15.89 11.73 -8.72
C GLN A 46 16.51 10.47 -9.32
N LYS A 47 17.77 10.20 -8.95
CA LYS A 47 18.55 9.06 -9.43
C LYS A 47 17.78 7.78 -9.15
N LYS A 48 17.22 7.19 -10.21
CA LYS A 48 16.82 5.79 -10.20
C LYS A 48 18.05 4.99 -9.72
N THR A 49 17.85 3.97 -8.90
CA THR A 49 18.92 3.05 -8.51
C THR A 49 19.76 2.69 -9.74
N ALA A 50 21.09 2.64 -9.63
CA ALA A 50 21.97 2.55 -10.80
C ALA A 50 21.68 1.35 -11.74
N TRP A 51 21.12 0.25 -11.21
CA TRP A 51 20.66 -0.90 -11.99
C TRP A 51 19.32 -0.70 -12.73
N TRP A 52 18.58 0.35 -12.45
CA TRP A 52 17.27 0.62 -13.06
C TRP A 52 17.45 1.38 -14.37
N THR A 53 17.57 0.62 -15.46
CA THR A 53 17.67 1.14 -16.82
C THR A 53 16.30 1.19 -17.51
N GLU A 54 16.24 1.83 -18.68
CA GLU A 54 15.02 1.84 -19.51
C GLU A 54 14.62 0.42 -19.93
N GLU A 55 15.59 -0.45 -20.20
CA GLU A 55 15.38 -1.85 -20.55
C GLU A 55 14.72 -2.64 -19.41
N ILE A 56 15.20 -2.46 -18.17
CA ILE A 56 14.58 -3.05 -16.98
C ILE A 56 13.16 -2.51 -16.78
N SER A 57 12.94 -1.22 -17.02
CA SER A 57 11.60 -0.64 -16.98
C SER A 57 10.67 -1.28 -18.01
N LYS A 58 11.15 -1.48 -19.24
CA LYS A 58 10.39 -2.11 -20.34
C LYS A 58 10.00 -3.54 -20.00
N ILE A 59 10.91 -4.38 -19.50
CA ILE A 59 10.57 -5.78 -19.17
C ILE A 59 9.62 -5.88 -17.97
N ILE A 60 9.75 -5.00 -16.96
CA ILE A 60 8.81 -4.96 -15.84
C ILE A 60 7.41 -4.53 -16.29
N ASN A 61 7.31 -3.58 -17.23
CA ASN A 61 6.03 -3.20 -17.81
C ASN A 61 5.41 -4.34 -18.63
N LYS A 62 6.21 -5.05 -19.45
CA LYS A 62 5.76 -6.26 -20.16
C LYS A 62 5.24 -7.34 -19.20
N LYS A 63 5.91 -7.54 -18.07
CA LYS A 63 5.45 -8.45 -17.02
C LYS A 63 4.10 -8.04 -16.45
N LYS A 64 3.90 -6.74 -16.17
CA LYS A 64 2.64 -6.21 -15.66
C LYS A 64 1.50 -6.37 -16.68
N THR A 65 1.75 -6.09 -17.97
CA THR A 65 0.73 -6.25 -19.02
C THR A 65 0.35 -7.73 -19.20
N ALA A 66 1.32 -8.64 -19.24
CA ALA A 66 1.04 -10.07 -19.34
C ALA A 66 0.21 -10.59 -18.15
N TYR A 67 0.48 -10.10 -16.93
CA TYR A 67 -0.32 -10.43 -15.76
C TYR A 67 -1.76 -9.93 -15.87
N ARG A 68 -1.98 -8.70 -16.37
CA ARG A 68 -3.34 -8.18 -16.61
C ARG A 68 -4.10 -9.00 -17.65
N ASN A 69 -3.44 -9.37 -18.74
CA ASN A 69 -4.05 -10.20 -19.78
C ASN A 69 -4.46 -11.58 -19.22
N TRP A 70 -3.60 -12.19 -18.39
CA TRP A 70 -3.94 -13.43 -17.70
C TRP A 70 -5.13 -13.25 -16.74
N LEU A 71 -5.19 -12.16 -15.97
CA LEU A 71 -6.34 -11.91 -15.09
C LEU A 71 -7.66 -11.76 -15.86
N GLN A 72 -7.64 -11.21 -17.06
CA GLN A 72 -8.84 -10.98 -17.88
C GLN A 72 -9.37 -12.27 -18.53
N GLN A 73 -8.49 -13.08 -19.11
CA GLN A 73 -8.91 -14.22 -19.94
C GLN A 73 -8.69 -15.59 -19.26
N GLN A 74 -7.87 -15.63 -18.20
CA GLN A 74 -7.53 -16.82 -17.38
C GLN A 74 -7.18 -18.09 -18.17
N THR A 75 -6.66 -17.95 -19.38
CA THR A 75 -6.25 -19.08 -20.22
C THR A 75 -4.90 -19.67 -19.80
N SER A 76 -4.69 -20.95 -20.11
CA SER A 76 -3.41 -21.63 -19.87
C SER A 76 -2.27 -20.98 -20.66
N GLU A 77 -2.53 -20.52 -21.89
CA GLU A 77 -1.55 -19.85 -22.73
C GLU A 77 -1.08 -18.51 -22.13
N ASN A 78 -2.02 -17.68 -21.67
CA ASN A 78 -1.67 -16.41 -21.02
C ASN A 78 -0.88 -16.62 -19.73
N TRP A 79 -1.18 -17.71 -18.99
CA TRP A 79 -0.40 -18.09 -17.82
C TRP A 79 1.04 -18.47 -18.16
N HIS A 80 1.24 -19.29 -19.19
CA HIS A 80 2.58 -19.68 -19.66
C HIS A 80 3.38 -18.46 -20.14
N ASN A 81 2.74 -17.58 -20.92
CA ASN A 81 3.35 -16.33 -21.39
C ASN A 81 3.76 -15.43 -20.22
N TYR A 82 2.87 -15.20 -19.24
CA TYR A 82 3.20 -14.45 -18.04
C TYR A 82 4.38 -15.08 -17.26
N LYS A 83 4.39 -16.40 -17.08
CA LYS A 83 5.45 -17.11 -16.37
C LYS A 83 6.81 -16.92 -17.06
N GLN A 84 6.86 -17.06 -18.38
CA GLN A 84 8.08 -16.84 -19.16
C GLN A 84 8.59 -15.40 -19.03
N ILE A 85 7.70 -14.40 -19.18
CA ILE A 85 8.07 -12.99 -19.05
C ILE A 85 8.51 -12.67 -17.61
N ARG A 86 7.84 -13.24 -16.60
CA ARG A 86 8.19 -13.06 -15.19
C ARG A 86 9.58 -13.61 -14.88
N ASP A 87 9.89 -14.81 -15.36
CA ASP A 87 11.17 -15.47 -15.10
C ASP A 87 12.30 -14.75 -15.85
N ASN A 88 12.06 -14.29 -17.08
CA ASN A 88 12.99 -13.43 -17.81
C ASN A 88 13.22 -12.09 -17.09
N ALA A 89 12.15 -11.43 -16.64
CA ALA A 89 12.25 -10.18 -15.88
C ALA A 89 13.07 -10.37 -14.59
N LYS A 90 12.89 -11.49 -13.89
CA LYS A 90 13.67 -11.83 -12.70
C LYS A 90 15.16 -11.97 -13.03
N LYS A 91 15.49 -12.69 -14.10
CA LYS A 91 16.86 -12.85 -14.59
C LYS A 91 17.50 -11.51 -14.93
N MET A 92 16.87 -10.71 -15.79
CA MET A 92 17.39 -9.40 -16.19
C MET A 92 17.60 -8.45 -15.00
N VAL A 93 16.67 -8.42 -14.04
CA VAL A 93 16.83 -7.61 -12.83
C VAL A 93 18.01 -8.09 -11.97
N SER A 94 18.21 -9.40 -11.88
CA SER A 94 19.35 -9.98 -11.16
C SER A 94 20.67 -9.58 -11.81
N GLU A 95 20.77 -9.71 -13.13
CA GLU A 95 21.97 -9.34 -13.91
C GLU A 95 22.26 -7.85 -13.84
N ALA A 96 21.23 -6.99 -13.98
CA ALA A 96 21.40 -5.55 -13.88
C ALA A 96 21.87 -5.12 -12.47
N LYS A 97 21.37 -5.76 -11.42
CA LYS A 97 21.84 -5.53 -10.05
C LYS A 97 23.28 -5.97 -9.86
N ALA A 98 23.64 -7.16 -10.35
CA ALA A 98 25.01 -7.67 -10.27
C ALA A 98 25.99 -6.73 -10.99
N LYS A 99 25.69 -6.34 -12.23
CA LYS A 99 26.49 -5.39 -13.00
C LYS A 99 26.61 -4.02 -12.33
N SER A 100 25.53 -3.54 -11.72
CA SER A 100 25.57 -2.28 -10.96
C SER A 100 26.48 -2.36 -9.73
N TRP A 101 26.54 -3.51 -9.06
CA TRP A 101 27.45 -3.73 -7.93
C TRP A 101 28.90 -3.88 -8.36
N GLU A 102 29.14 -4.59 -9.46
CA GLU A 102 30.46 -4.72 -10.09
C GLU A 102 31.03 -3.36 -10.50
N ASN A 103 30.24 -2.56 -11.23
CA ASN A 103 30.62 -1.20 -11.60
C ASN A 103 30.89 -0.32 -10.37
N PHE A 104 30.09 -0.47 -9.31
CA PHE A 104 30.33 0.24 -8.05
C PHE A 104 31.65 -0.20 -7.40
N GLY A 105 31.97 -1.50 -7.44
CA GLY A 105 33.25 -2.06 -6.97
C GLY A 105 34.44 -1.47 -7.73
N HIS A 106 34.41 -1.49 -9.06
CA HIS A 106 35.46 -0.86 -9.89
C HIS A 106 35.60 0.64 -9.62
N GLN A 107 34.48 1.34 -9.43
CA GLN A 107 34.52 2.76 -9.06
C GLN A 107 35.15 2.97 -7.68
N MET A 108 34.87 2.09 -6.71
CA MET A 108 35.48 2.14 -5.39
C MET A 108 36.98 1.86 -5.43
N GLU A 109 37.41 0.87 -6.20
CA GLU A 109 38.83 0.54 -6.40
C GLU A 109 39.60 1.68 -7.11
N SER A 110 39.01 2.26 -8.15
CA SER A 110 39.58 3.44 -8.81
C SER A 110 39.67 4.63 -7.85
N ASN A 111 38.61 4.91 -7.09
CA ASN A 111 38.60 5.99 -6.11
C ASN A 111 39.59 5.77 -4.97
N TYR A 112 39.89 4.52 -4.61
CA TYR A 112 40.90 4.23 -3.59
C TYR A 112 42.27 4.77 -3.99
N HIS A 113 42.66 4.56 -5.26
CA HIS A 113 43.95 4.97 -5.81
C HIS A 113 43.98 6.44 -6.25
N THR A 114 42.89 6.96 -6.82
CA THR A 114 42.87 8.28 -7.48
C THR A 114 42.16 9.38 -6.67
N ALA A 115 41.22 9.01 -5.78
CA ALA A 115 40.33 9.94 -5.10
C ALA A 115 40.01 9.49 -3.67
N THR A 116 41.05 9.28 -2.85
CA THR A 116 40.97 8.65 -1.51
C THR A 116 39.96 9.34 -0.58
N LYS A 117 39.79 10.67 -0.70
CA LYS A 117 38.76 11.42 0.06
C LYS A 117 37.33 10.97 -0.30
N VAL A 118 37.04 10.77 -1.59
CA VAL A 118 35.73 10.31 -2.09
C VAL A 118 35.48 8.87 -1.66
N PHE A 119 36.50 8.00 -1.73
CA PHE A 119 36.44 6.63 -1.23
C PHE A 119 35.98 6.58 0.24
N TRP A 120 36.70 7.28 1.14
CA TRP A 120 36.36 7.28 2.57
C TRP A 120 35.04 7.99 2.89
N GLN A 121 34.58 8.92 2.07
CA GLN A 121 33.23 9.48 2.20
C GLN A 121 32.16 8.43 1.86
N THR A 122 32.35 7.66 0.79
CA THR A 122 31.44 6.59 0.39
C THR A 122 31.36 5.49 1.44
N ILE A 123 32.50 5.02 1.97
CA ILE A 123 32.54 4.04 3.09
C ILE A 123 31.76 4.55 4.30
N ARG A 124 32.00 5.80 4.73
CA ARG A 124 31.26 6.38 5.86
C ARG A 124 29.76 6.46 5.62
N ARG A 125 29.32 6.75 4.39
CA ARG A 125 27.89 6.77 4.02
C ARG A 125 27.29 5.37 4.08
N LEU A 126 28.01 4.34 3.62
CA LEU A 126 27.57 2.94 3.71
C LEU A 126 27.44 2.50 5.18
N HIS A 127 28.39 2.87 6.04
CA HIS A 127 28.37 2.52 7.46
C HIS A 127 27.32 3.30 8.27
N LYS A 128 26.95 4.52 7.85
CA LYS A 128 25.93 5.34 8.52
C LYS A 128 24.52 4.71 8.52
N GLY A 129 24.30 3.64 7.77
CA GLY A 129 23.06 2.87 7.74
C GLY A 129 22.98 1.70 8.71
N GLY A 130 23.96 1.51 9.62
CA GLY A 130 23.85 0.50 10.68
C GLY A 130 22.53 0.66 11.43
N LEU A 131 21.85 -0.46 11.69
CA LEU A 131 20.60 -0.46 12.47
C LEU A 131 20.84 0.41 13.70
N LYS A 132 20.00 1.44 13.88
CA LYS A 132 19.79 2.00 15.21
C LYS A 132 19.31 0.81 16.04
N GLN A 133 20.22 0.15 16.74
CA GLN A 133 19.87 -0.94 17.62
C GLN A 133 19.12 -0.23 18.74
N THR A 134 17.79 -0.19 18.63
CA THR A 134 16.92 0.30 19.70
C THR A 134 17.02 -0.73 20.82
N ARG A 135 18.10 -0.66 21.59
CA ARG A 135 18.35 -1.50 22.77
C ARG A 135 17.52 -1.01 23.95
N SER A 136 16.31 -0.52 23.70
CA SER A 136 15.45 0.04 24.74
C SER A 136 14.03 -0.47 24.59
N VAL A 137 13.53 -1.13 25.62
CA VAL A 137 12.16 -1.65 25.70
C VAL A 137 11.49 -1.04 26.94
N LYS A 138 10.21 -0.73 26.89
CA LYS A 138 9.49 -0.28 28.09
C LYS A 138 9.08 -1.46 28.97
N ASP A 139 9.21 -1.30 30.28
CA ASP A 139 8.68 -2.24 31.25
C ASP A 139 7.13 -2.15 31.34
N ALA A 140 6.52 -2.90 32.25
CA ALA A 140 5.07 -2.86 32.45
C ALA A 140 4.57 -1.50 33.00
N ASN A 141 5.44 -0.76 33.69
CA ASN A 141 5.14 0.56 34.27
C ASN A 141 5.41 1.71 33.29
N GLY A 142 5.93 1.41 32.10
CA GLY A 142 6.26 2.38 31.06
C GLY A 142 7.68 2.97 31.15
N GLU A 143 8.51 2.47 32.07
CA GLU A 143 9.91 2.86 32.25
C GLU A 143 10.83 2.21 31.22
N LEU A 144 11.90 2.91 30.84
CA LEU A 144 12.75 2.51 29.73
C LEU A 144 13.88 1.59 30.20
N ILE A 145 13.84 0.32 29.78
CA ILE A 145 14.85 -0.70 30.05
C ILE A 145 15.91 -0.70 28.96
N THR A 146 17.19 -0.56 29.32
CA THR A 146 18.32 -0.54 28.37
C THR A 146 19.30 -1.72 28.50
N ARG A 147 19.27 -2.45 29.62
CA ARG A 147 20.14 -3.61 29.87
C ARG A 147 19.59 -4.86 29.20
N GLU A 148 20.46 -5.62 28.54
CA GLU A 148 20.09 -6.80 27.74
C GLU A 148 19.37 -7.88 28.57
N GLU A 149 19.85 -8.18 29.77
CA GLU A 149 19.23 -9.13 30.70
C GLU A 149 17.78 -8.74 31.04
N ASN A 150 17.56 -7.45 31.32
CA ASN A 150 16.25 -6.93 31.67
C ASN A 150 15.31 -6.88 30.45
N ILE A 151 15.85 -6.64 29.26
CA ILE A 151 15.09 -6.71 27.99
C ILE A 151 14.62 -8.15 27.76
N LEU A 152 15.50 -9.14 27.90
CA LEU A 152 15.14 -10.56 27.77
C LEU A 152 14.09 -10.98 28.80
N LYS A 153 14.24 -10.53 30.05
CA LYS A 153 13.24 -10.75 31.10
C LYS A 153 11.89 -10.13 30.73
N ARG A 154 11.86 -8.88 30.24
CA ARG A 154 10.66 -8.20 29.79
C ARG A 154 9.98 -8.89 28.61
N TRP A 155 10.75 -9.43 27.66
CA TRP A 155 10.23 -10.26 26.57
C TRP A 155 9.56 -11.52 27.09
N LYS A 156 10.21 -12.22 28.04
CA LYS A 156 9.63 -13.41 28.68
C LYS A 156 8.30 -13.08 29.37
N GLU A 157 8.25 -12.01 30.16
CA GLU A 157 7.03 -11.53 30.84
C GLU A 157 5.93 -11.21 29.82
N TYR A 158 6.23 -10.40 28.81
CA TYR A 158 5.29 -10.01 27.76
C TYR A 158 4.67 -11.23 27.06
N PHE A 159 5.49 -12.20 26.65
CA PHE A 159 4.98 -13.40 25.97
C PHE A 159 4.23 -14.33 26.91
N THR A 160 4.63 -14.39 28.19
CA THR A 160 3.89 -15.19 29.19
C THR A 160 2.50 -14.62 29.40
N GLU A 161 2.36 -13.29 29.52
CA GLU A 161 1.07 -12.58 29.62
C GLU A 161 0.23 -12.74 28.35
N LEU A 162 0.86 -12.63 27.17
CA LEU A 162 0.17 -12.72 25.88
C LEU A 162 -0.39 -14.11 25.60
N TYR A 163 0.37 -15.17 25.92
CA TYR A 163 -0.01 -16.55 25.61
C TYR A 163 -0.75 -17.26 26.76
N ASN A 164 -0.67 -16.72 27.98
CA ASN A 164 -1.47 -17.19 29.11
C ASN A 164 -2.33 -16.04 29.64
N PRO A 165 -3.32 -15.56 28.86
CA PRO A 165 -4.27 -14.60 29.37
C PRO A 165 -4.94 -15.23 30.58
N SER A 166 -4.81 -14.61 31.76
CA SER A 166 -5.59 -14.97 32.93
C SER A 166 -7.06 -15.00 32.51
N SER A 167 -7.64 -16.20 32.52
CA SER A 167 -8.98 -16.53 32.06
C SER A 167 -9.99 -15.49 32.51
N GLY A 168 -10.40 -14.60 31.60
CA GLY A 168 -11.28 -13.49 31.96
C GLY A 168 -11.64 -12.50 30.86
N HIS A 169 -11.15 -12.66 29.62
CA HIS A 169 -11.71 -11.88 28.52
C HIS A 169 -12.99 -12.55 28.02
N ASN A 170 -14.11 -12.10 28.58
CA ASN A 170 -15.45 -12.33 28.04
C ASN A 170 -15.49 -11.77 26.62
N ASN A 171 -15.18 -12.61 25.63
CA ASN A 171 -15.54 -12.36 24.24
C ASN A 171 -17.04 -12.63 24.06
N ASN A 172 -17.87 -11.80 24.69
CA ASN A 172 -19.26 -11.66 24.29
C ASN A 172 -19.32 -10.72 23.08
N ALA A 173 -18.78 -11.18 21.95
CA ALA A 173 -19.13 -10.65 20.64
C ALA A 173 -20.11 -11.63 19.99
N ASN A 174 -21.29 -11.77 20.61
CA ASN A 174 -22.41 -12.47 20.02
C ASN A 174 -23.35 -11.41 19.45
N GLU A 175 -22.93 -10.76 18.37
CA GLU A 175 -23.87 -10.01 17.53
C GLU A 175 -24.40 -10.99 16.49
N LYS A 176 -25.48 -11.67 16.86
CA LYS A 176 -26.35 -12.36 15.92
C LYS A 176 -26.89 -11.31 14.96
N VAL A 177 -26.33 -11.26 13.76
CA VAL A 177 -26.99 -10.58 12.63
C VAL A 177 -28.25 -11.39 12.33
N SER A 178 -29.38 -10.89 12.84
CA SER A 178 -30.70 -11.40 12.54
C SER A 178 -30.95 -11.21 11.05
N GLY A 179 -31.19 -12.31 10.35
CA GLY A 179 -31.59 -12.29 8.94
C GLY A 179 -32.86 -11.46 8.77
N GLY A 180 -32.75 -10.34 8.08
CA GLY A 180 -33.86 -9.44 7.79
C GLY A 180 -33.51 -8.53 6.61
N SER A 181 -34.16 -8.79 5.47
CA SER A 181 -34.14 -8.03 4.21
C SER A 181 -32.82 -8.00 3.42
N ASN A 182 -32.82 -8.57 2.21
CA ASN A 182 -31.71 -8.56 1.25
C ASN A 182 -31.49 -7.18 0.59
N CYS A 183 -31.90 -6.08 1.23
CA CYS A 183 -31.80 -4.75 0.67
C CYS A 183 -30.88 -3.91 1.55
N ILE A 184 -29.69 -3.60 1.01
CA ILE A 184 -28.73 -2.72 1.65
C ILE A 184 -29.36 -1.33 1.78
N THR A 185 -29.48 -0.87 3.02
CA THR A 185 -30.09 0.42 3.36
C THR A 185 -29.06 1.55 3.38
N MET A 186 -29.52 2.80 3.22
CA MET A 186 -28.63 3.97 3.33
C MET A 186 -27.96 4.07 4.71
N ASP A 187 -28.66 3.67 5.79
CA ASP A 187 -28.14 3.69 7.15
C ASP A 187 -27.02 2.66 7.37
N GLU A 188 -27.14 1.49 6.77
CA GLU A 188 -26.09 0.47 6.77
C GLU A 188 -24.84 0.96 6.05
N VAL A 189 -25.00 1.56 4.86
CA VAL A 189 -23.88 2.12 4.10
C VAL A 189 -23.21 3.27 4.86
N ALA A 190 -23.99 4.19 5.43
CA ALA A 190 -23.48 5.29 6.23
C ALA A 190 -22.70 4.78 7.46
N SER A 191 -23.22 3.77 8.14
CA SER A 191 -22.58 3.14 9.30
C SER A 191 -21.28 2.44 8.90
N ALA A 192 -21.29 1.73 7.77
CA ALA A 192 -20.11 1.07 7.20
C ALA A 192 -19.01 2.10 6.88
N ILE A 193 -19.34 3.19 6.18
CA ILE A 193 -18.41 4.29 5.87
C ILE A 193 -17.80 4.86 7.15
N LYS A 194 -18.63 5.11 8.17
CA LYS A 194 -18.18 5.69 9.44
C LYS A 194 -17.20 4.77 10.18
N SER A 195 -17.40 3.45 10.08
CA SER A 195 -16.55 2.43 10.70
C SER A 195 -15.18 2.25 10.02
N LEU A 196 -14.99 2.76 8.80
CA LEU A 196 -13.72 2.63 8.09
C LEU A 196 -12.57 3.28 8.88
N LYS A 197 -11.41 2.62 8.92
CA LYS A 197 -10.22 3.18 9.56
C LYS A 197 -9.60 4.25 8.66
N SER A 198 -9.37 5.44 9.20
CA SER A 198 -8.61 6.49 8.51
C SER A 198 -7.11 6.14 8.44
N GLY A 199 -6.39 6.74 7.51
CA GLY A 199 -4.96 6.55 7.26
C GLY A 199 -4.63 5.28 6.46
N LYS A 200 -5.62 4.62 5.85
CA LYS A 200 -5.38 3.44 4.99
C LYS A 200 -5.03 3.85 3.57
N ALA A 201 -4.22 3.02 2.92
CA ALA A 201 -3.87 3.21 1.52
C ALA A 201 -5.10 2.92 0.64
N ALA A 202 -5.18 3.62 -0.49
CA ALA A 202 -6.19 3.34 -1.51
C ALA A 202 -5.97 1.96 -2.15
N GLY A 203 -7.06 1.35 -2.61
CA GLY A 203 -7.05 0.11 -3.38
C GLY A 203 -6.76 0.35 -4.86
N ILE A 204 -7.15 -0.63 -5.69
CA ILE A 204 -7.10 -0.52 -7.16
C ILE A 204 -8.07 0.54 -7.71
N ASP A 205 -9.08 0.87 -6.92
CA ASP A 205 -10.05 1.95 -7.16
C ASP A 205 -9.46 3.35 -6.91
N GLU A 206 -8.30 3.46 -6.28
CA GLU A 206 -7.67 4.72 -5.89
C GLU A 206 -8.49 5.55 -4.86
N ILE A 207 -9.54 4.96 -4.28
CA ILE A 207 -10.40 5.61 -3.28
C ILE A 207 -9.83 5.36 -1.88
N ARG A 208 -9.71 6.43 -1.08
CA ARG A 208 -9.29 6.33 0.33
C ARG A 208 -10.51 6.43 1.26
N PRO A 209 -10.45 5.83 2.47
CA PRO A 209 -11.53 5.94 3.44
C PRO A 209 -11.98 7.38 3.74
N GLU A 210 -11.06 8.34 3.73
CA GLU A 210 -11.36 9.75 3.98
C GLU A 210 -12.28 10.34 2.92
N MET A 211 -12.16 9.92 1.66
CA MET A 211 -13.01 10.40 0.57
C MET A 211 -14.46 9.94 0.78
N LEU A 212 -14.64 8.69 1.19
CA LEU A 212 -15.97 8.13 1.47
C LEU A 212 -16.61 8.78 2.69
N LYS A 213 -15.82 9.07 3.73
CA LYS A 213 -16.32 9.76 4.95
C LYS A 213 -16.78 11.19 4.72
N THR A 214 -16.42 11.80 3.59
CA THR A 214 -16.84 13.15 3.21
C THR A 214 -18.04 13.18 2.28
N LEU A 215 -18.62 12.03 1.93
CA LEU A 215 -19.82 11.96 1.10
C LEU A 215 -21.00 12.64 1.81
N ASN A 216 -21.79 13.37 1.02
CA ASN A 216 -23.10 13.87 1.43
C ASN A 216 -24.17 12.79 1.21
N ASP A 217 -25.43 13.09 1.55
CA ASP A 217 -26.55 12.17 1.42
C ASP A 217 -26.76 11.67 -0.02
N ASP A 218 -26.50 12.52 -1.02
CA ASP A 218 -26.57 12.14 -2.44
C ASP A 218 -25.49 11.11 -2.80
N GLY A 219 -24.27 11.30 -2.30
CA GLY A 219 -23.16 10.35 -2.47
C GLY A 219 -23.43 9.01 -1.77
N ILE A 220 -24.00 9.04 -0.55
CA ILE A 220 -24.42 7.83 0.17
C ILE A 220 -25.55 7.11 -0.58
N ARG A 221 -26.53 7.86 -1.12
CA ARG A 221 -27.63 7.30 -1.93
C ARG A 221 -27.12 6.60 -3.19
N CYS A 222 -26.17 7.24 -3.90
CA CYS A 222 -25.54 6.65 -5.07
C CYS A 222 -24.78 5.36 -4.72
N LEU A 223 -23.97 5.39 -3.65
CA LEU A 223 -23.22 4.21 -3.21
C LEU A 223 -24.16 3.07 -2.76
N THR A 224 -25.27 3.40 -2.09
CA THR A 224 -26.29 2.42 -1.67
C THR A 224 -26.93 1.73 -2.87
N ARG A 225 -27.27 2.49 -3.92
CA ARG A 225 -27.78 1.93 -5.18
C ARG A 225 -26.77 1.00 -5.83
N ILE A 226 -25.50 1.41 -5.92
CA ILE A 226 -24.43 0.59 -6.51
C ILE A 226 -24.25 -0.72 -5.72
N CYS A 227 -24.25 -0.65 -4.38
CA CYS A 227 -24.09 -1.83 -3.52
C CYS A 227 -25.31 -2.76 -3.57
N GLY A 228 -26.53 -2.23 -3.72
CA GLY A 228 -27.76 -3.01 -3.66
C GLY A 228 -28.11 -3.82 -4.93
N ILE A 229 -27.32 -3.70 -6.00
CA ILE A 229 -27.55 -4.41 -7.27
C ILE A 229 -26.61 -5.63 -7.44
N VAL A 230 -25.58 -5.76 -6.59
CA VAL A 230 -24.61 -6.87 -6.58
C VAL A 230 -25.10 -8.02 -5.70
#